data_AF-A0A4D7H487-F1
#
_entry.id   AF-A0A4D7H487-F1
#
_cell.length_a   1.000
_cell.length_b   1.000
_cell.length_c   1.000
_cell.angle_alpha   90.00
_cell.angle_beta   90.00
_cell.angle_gamma   90.00
#
_symmetry.space_group_name_H-M   'P 1'
#
loop_
_entity.id
_entity.type
_entity.pdbx_description
1 polymer ?
#
loop_
_entity_poly.entity_id
_entity_poly.type
_entity_poly.pdbx_seq_one_letter_code
_entity_poly.pdbx_strand_id
1 'polypeptide(L)'
;MQESPIIPDFNLNHPKNYFGYTIAVASAASELDIEAATLLNMENENEKKINGDVEGSRDGARNLGLITTTADVDMITGLGQRVVTVGTTEHGSKQAALEAFRSLYRRRTKFLDRFPEWRSITQEVMRNQPGVARLVTLMQEIQIVRGDSALPLPLLVQEIYHRDPEFARSCFITSERREQIDSFDWKPAGSDSTPNELWNPKLYRPSIVHQFKSMLWHSGILTTKGKTRSSLEFSENLEQFTWALTPSFLEEATQQAQKNPKLGERRDCDE
;
A
#
# COMPACT_ATOMS: atom_id res chain seq x y z
N MET A 1 -10.59 17.62 16.51
CA MET A 1 -10.23 16.21 16.29
C MET A 1 -9.84 16.08 14.84
N GLN A 2 -8.63 15.61 14.55
CA GLN A 2 -8.19 15.37 13.18
C GLN A 2 -8.77 14.02 12.75
N GLU A 3 -9.47 13.95 11.61
CA GLU A 3 -10.03 12.70 11.11
C GLU A 3 -8.93 11.65 10.93
N SER A 4 -9.22 10.40 11.28
CA SER A 4 -8.27 9.30 11.08
C SER A 4 -7.95 9.13 9.59
N PRO A 5 -6.67 8.97 9.21
CA PRO A 5 -6.30 8.85 7.80
C PRO A 5 -6.89 7.59 7.18
N ILE A 6 -7.33 7.68 5.93
CA ILE A 6 -7.96 6.56 5.22
C ILE A 6 -6.99 5.97 4.19
N ILE A 7 -7.05 4.64 4.02
CA ILE A 7 -6.43 3.95 2.89
C ILE A 7 -7.50 3.79 1.79
N PRO A 8 -7.33 4.45 0.63
CA PRO A 8 -8.29 4.38 -0.46
C PRO A 8 -8.31 2.99 -1.10
N ASP A 9 -9.39 2.69 -1.82
CA ASP A 9 -9.48 1.45 -2.59
C ASP A 9 -8.59 1.54 -3.84
N PHE A 10 -7.57 0.69 -3.89
CA PHE A 10 -6.72 0.53 -5.06
C PHE A 10 -7.26 -0.60 -5.93
N ASN A 11 -7.59 -0.29 -7.18
CA ASN A 11 -8.10 -1.28 -8.15
C ASN A 11 -6.98 -2.16 -8.71
N LEU A 12 -5.74 -1.67 -8.67
CA LEU A 12 -4.58 -2.35 -9.21
C LEU A 12 -3.56 -2.67 -8.12
N ASN A 13 -2.81 -3.75 -8.32
CA ASN A 13 -1.96 -4.32 -7.27
C ASN A 13 -0.47 -4.04 -7.45
N HIS A 14 -0.08 -3.24 -8.44
CA HIS A 14 1.32 -3.11 -8.86
C HIS A 14 1.72 -1.64 -9.10
N PRO A 15 2.79 -1.13 -8.45
CA PRO A 15 3.21 0.27 -8.54
C PRO A 15 3.40 0.82 -9.96
N LYS A 16 3.95 0.01 -10.87
CA LYS A 16 4.10 0.34 -12.30
C LYS A 16 2.85 0.94 -12.95
N ASN A 17 1.65 0.57 -12.49
CA ASN A 17 0.42 1.04 -13.11
C ASN A 17 0.19 2.52 -12.80
N TYR A 18 0.49 2.93 -11.57
CA TYR A 18 0.37 4.31 -11.12
C TYR A 18 1.54 5.16 -11.61
N PHE A 19 2.77 4.64 -11.52
CA PHE A 19 3.95 5.31 -12.06
C PHE A 19 3.88 5.44 -13.58
N GLY A 20 3.40 4.40 -14.26
CA GLY A 20 3.16 4.42 -15.71
C GLY A 20 2.15 5.49 -16.09
N TYR A 21 1.07 5.65 -15.33
CA TYR A 21 0.11 6.75 -15.54
C TYR A 21 0.77 8.12 -15.36
N THR A 22 1.52 8.31 -14.27
CA THR A 22 2.22 9.57 -14.02
C THR A 22 3.21 9.93 -15.14
N ILE A 23 3.98 8.96 -15.64
CA ILE A 23 4.90 9.17 -16.76
C ILE A 23 4.13 9.44 -18.06
N ALA A 24 3.02 8.76 -18.30
CA ALA A 24 2.17 8.98 -19.46
C ALA A 24 1.58 10.40 -19.49
N VAL A 25 1.12 10.92 -18.34
CA VAL A 25 0.70 12.33 -18.21
C VAL A 25 1.87 13.28 -18.54
N ALA A 26 3.08 12.95 -18.09
CA ALA A 26 4.27 13.77 -18.32
C ALA A 26 4.67 13.80 -19.80
N SER A 27 4.50 12.68 -20.49
CA SER A 27 4.75 12.58 -21.93
C SER A 27 3.69 13.34 -22.71
N ALA A 28 2.40 13.13 -22.39
CA ALA A 28 1.27 13.82 -23.03
C ALA A 28 1.37 15.35 -22.92
N ALA A 29 1.85 15.87 -21.79
CA ALA A 29 2.06 17.31 -21.61
C ALA A 29 3.23 17.88 -22.46
N SER A 30 4.17 17.04 -22.90
CA SER A 30 5.32 17.44 -23.72
C SER A 30 5.12 17.19 -25.22
N GLU A 31 4.25 16.25 -25.58
CA GLU A 31 3.96 15.83 -26.94
C GLU A 31 2.55 16.26 -27.29
N LEU A 32 2.43 17.30 -28.11
CA LEU A 32 1.16 17.72 -28.68
C LEU A 32 0.62 16.52 -29.49
N ASP A 33 -0.57 16.02 -29.11
CA ASP A 33 -1.39 14.99 -29.79
C ASP A 33 -1.39 13.55 -29.23
N ILE A 34 -0.84 13.27 -28.03
CA ILE A 34 -1.02 11.94 -27.41
C ILE A 34 -1.59 12.02 -26.00
N GLU A 35 -2.76 11.42 -25.79
CA GLU A 35 -3.37 11.29 -24.46
C GLU A 35 -2.64 10.25 -23.58
N ALA A 36 -2.58 10.51 -22.28
CA ALA A 36 -1.98 9.57 -21.31
C ALA A 36 -2.65 8.17 -21.35
N ALA A 37 -3.98 8.14 -21.56
CA ALA A 37 -4.76 6.90 -21.69
C ALA A 37 -4.26 6.03 -22.85
N THR A 38 -3.91 6.66 -23.97
CA THR A 38 -3.35 5.99 -25.15
C THR A 38 -2.00 5.35 -24.83
N LEU A 39 -1.09 6.08 -24.17
CA LEU A 39 0.25 5.57 -23.83
C LEU A 39 0.23 4.34 -22.91
N LEU A 40 -0.71 4.30 -21.96
CA LEU A 40 -0.91 3.18 -21.04
C LEU A 40 -1.41 1.90 -21.73
N ASN A 41 -2.37 2.08 -22.63
CA ASN A 41 -3.03 0.99 -23.35
C ASN A 41 -2.23 0.52 -24.56
N MET A 42 -1.34 1.35 -25.09
CA MET A 42 -0.49 1.04 -26.23
C MET A 42 0.36 -0.19 -25.93
N GLU A 43 0.21 -1.18 -26.82
CA GLU A 43 0.99 -2.40 -26.82
C GLU A 43 2.34 -2.17 -27.52
N ASN A 44 3.38 -2.81 -27.01
CA ASN A 44 4.67 -2.90 -27.70
C ASN A 44 4.66 -4.01 -28.76
N GLU A 45 5.78 -4.22 -29.44
CA GLU A 45 5.99 -5.27 -30.46
C GLU A 45 5.68 -6.70 -29.98
N ASN A 46 5.58 -6.92 -28.67
CA ASN A 46 5.29 -8.22 -28.05
C ASN A 46 3.85 -8.28 -27.48
N GLU A 47 2.94 -7.41 -27.91
CA GLU A 47 1.54 -7.32 -27.44
C GLU A 47 1.42 -7.06 -25.93
N LYS A 48 2.43 -6.38 -25.35
CA LYS A 48 2.45 -6.02 -23.92
C LYS A 48 2.13 -4.55 -23.74
N LYS A 49 1.25 -4.26 -22.80
CA LYS A 49 0.91 -2.91 -22.34
C LYS A 49 1.15 -2.77 -20.85
N ILE A 50 1.08 -1.56 -20.29
CA ILE A 50 1.29 -1.40 -18.84
C ILE A 50 0.12 -2.04 -18.08
N ASN A 51 -1.10 -1.67 -18.44
CA ASN A 51 -2.35 -2.29 -18.02
C ASN A 51 -3.52 -1.84 -18.93
N GLY A 52 -4.72 -2.39 -18.71
CA GLY A 52 -5.93 -2.02 -19.46
C GLY A 52 -6.94 -1.16 -18.68
N ASP A 53 -6.63 -0.83 -17.43
CA ASP A 53 -7.50 -0.11 -16.50
C ASP A 53 -6.96 1.31 -16.28
N VAL A 54 -7.30 2.19 -17.23
CA VAL A 54 -6.83 3.57 -17.25
C VAL A 54 -7.38 4.36 -16.06
N GLU A 55 -8.67 4.20 -15.75
CA GLU A 55 -9.32 4.90 -14.64
C GLU A 55 -8.76 4.45 -13.29
N GLY A 56 -8.61 3.14 -13.06
CA GLY A 56 -7.96 2.64 -11.85
C GLY A 56 -6.52 3.10 -11.71
N SER A 57 -5.79 3.25 -12.82
CA SER A 57 -4.42 3.80 -12.82
C SER A 57 -4.41 5.30 -12.50
N ARG A 58 -5.35 6.07 -13.05
CA ARG A 58 -5.54 7.51 -12.79
C ARG A 58 -5.89 7.76 -11.33
N ASP A 59 -6.89 7.05 -10.82
CA ASP A 59 -7.37 7.21 -9.45
C ASP A 59 -6.32 6.82 -8.42
N GLY A 60 -5.60 5.73 -8.66
CA GLY A 60 -4.49 5.37 -7.77
C GLY A 60 -3.34 6.35 -7.83
N ALA A 61 -3.02 6.92 -9.01
CA ALA A 61 -2.01 7.98 -9.11
C ALA A 61 -2.43 9.25 -8.35
N ARG A 62 -3.72 9.62 -8.40
CA ARG A 62 -4.29 10.73 -7.62
C ARG A 62 -4.25 10.44 -6.12
N ASN A 63 -4.68 9.25 -5.71
CA ASN A 63 -4.69 8.80 -4.31
C ASN A 63 -3.29 8.70 -3.69
N LEU A 64 -2.26 8.47 -4.52
CA LEU A 64 -0.85 8.52 -4.11
C LEU A 64 -0.23 9.92 -4.21
N GLY A 65 -1.03 10.93 -4.57
CA GLY A 65 -0.59 12.33 -4.70
C GLY A 65 0.42 12.54 -5.82
N LEU A 66 0.44 11.69 -6.85
CA LEU A 66 1.36 11.82 -8.01
C LEU A 66 0.82 12.79 -9.06
N ILE A 67 -0.50 12.88 -9.17
CA ILE A 67 -1.20 13.79 -10.06
C ILE A 67 -2.31 14.51 -9.31
N THR A 68 -2.74 15.64 -9.87
CA THR A 68 -3.99 16.32 -9.53
C THR A 68 -4.83 16.46 -10.79
N THR A 69 -6.15 16.54 -10.66
CA THR A 69 -7.06 16.76 -11.78
C THR A 69 -7.72 18.12 -11.58
N THR A 70 -7.68 18.99 -12.59
CA THR A 70 -8.37 20.29 -12.58
C THR A 70 -9.06 20.48 -13.92
N ALA A 71 -10.38 20.71 -13.91
CA ALA A 71 -11.19 20.84 -15.13
C ALA A 71 -10.91 19.72 -16.16
N ASP A 72 -10.93 18.47 -15.67
CA ASP A 72 -10.64 17.24 -16.44
C ASP A 72 -9.23 17.10 -17.01
N VAL A 73 -8.33 18.04 -16.73
CA VAL A 73 -6.91 17.97 -17.09
C VAL A 73 -6.10 17.41 -15.93
N ASP A 74 -5.34 16.36 -16.20
CA ASP A 74 -4.39 15.80 -15.23
C ASP A 74 -3.06 16.53 -15.29
N MET A 75 -2.59 16.94 -14.12
CA MET A 75 -1.33 17.64 -13.92
C MET A 75 -0.46 16.87 -12.92
N ILE A 76 0.84 16.88 -13.15
CA ILE A 76 1.80 16.20 -12.28
C ILE A 76 2.08 17.06 -11.04
N THR A 77 2.09 16.42 -9.87
CA THR A 77 2.49 17.07 -8.62
C THR A 77 4.01 17.09 -8.47
N GLY A 78 4.55 17.78 -7.45
CA GLY A 78 5.97 17.70 -7.13
C GLY A 78 6.46 16.27 -6.87
N LEU A 79 5.64 15.43 -6.21
CA LEU A 79 5.95 14.02 -5.97
C LEU A 79 5.94 13.22 -7.29
N GLY A 80 4.94 13.44 -8.14
CA GLY A 80 4.88 12.81 -9.45
C GLY A 80 6.03 13.21 -10.37
N GLN A 81 6.50 14.46 -10.29
CA GLN A 81 7.64 14.91 -11.07
C GLN A 81 8.91 14.14 -10.71
N ARG A 82 9.10 13.81 -9.43
CA ARG A 82 10.24 12.96 -9.04
C ARG A 82 10.12 11.54 -9.60
N VAL A 83 8.92 10.96 -9.67
CA VAL A 83 8.69 9.66 -10.35
C VAL A 83 9.13 9.73 -11.81
N VAL A 84 8.76 10.81 -12.51
CA VAL A 84 9.17 11.05 -13.91
C VAL A 84 10.69 11.21 -14.03
N THR A 85 11.29 11.97 -13.12
CA THR A 85 12.74 12.20 -13.09
C THR A 85 13.50 10.89 -12.87
N VAL A 86 13.09 10.05 -11.91
CA VAL A 86 13.69 8.72 -11.72
C VAL A 86 13.52 7.89 -12.99
N GLY A 87 12.31 7.81 -13.56
CA GLY A 87 12.09 7.02 -14.78
C GLY A 87 12.95 7.48 -15.96
N THR A 88 13.09 8.79 -16.15
CA THR A 88 13.92 9.34 -17.23
C THR A 88 15.40 9.13 -16.97
N THR A 89 15.85 9.24 -15.72
CA THR A 89 17.27 9.04 -15.35
C THR A 89 17.69 7.59 -15.52
N GLU A 90 16.86 6.64 -15.08
CA GLU A 90 17.20 5.22 -15.08
C GLU A 90 17.02 4.56 -16.46
N HIS A 91 16.07 5.05 -17.27
CA HIS A 91 15.75 4.44 -18.58
C HIS A 91 16.15 5.33 -19.77
N GLY A 92 16.67 6.54 -19.53
CA GLY A 92 17.13 7.48 -20.56
C GLY A 92 16.03 8.35 -21.19
N SER A 93 14.77 7.91 -21.18
CA SER A 93 13.62 8.70 -21.65
C SER A 93 12.30 8.27 -21.00
N LYS A 94 11.27 9.12 -21.10
CA LYS A 94 9.91 8.79 -20.65
C LYS A 94 9.35 7.57 -21.40
N GLN A 95 9.58 7.50 -22.70
CA GLN A 95 9.18 6.38 -23.56
C GLN A 95 9.85 5.08 -23.16
N ALA A 96 11.17 5.12 -22.92
CA ALA A 96 11.92 3.95 -22.48
C ALA A 96 11.47 3.47 -21.08
N ALA A 97 11.13 4.39 -20.18
CA ALA A 97 10.56 4.04 -18.87
C ALA A 97 9.19 3.37 -18.99
N LEU A 98 8.30 3.88 -19.85
CA LEU A 98 7.02 3.24 -20.15
C LEU A 98 7.22 1.83 -20.74
N GLU A 99 8.18 1.67 -21.65
CA GLU A 99 8.53 0.39 -22.25
C GLU A 99 9.05 -0.62 -21.22
N ALA A 100 9.93 -0.17 -20.31
CA ALA A 100 10.39 -0.98 -19.19
C ALA A 100 9.20 -1.47 -18.34
N PHE A 101 8.19 -0.63 -18.08
CA PHE A 101 6.99 -1.04 -17.35
C PHE A 101 6.10 -2.01 -18.13
N ARG A 102 6.01 -1.90 -19.46
CA ARG A 102 5.31 -2.90 -20.30
C ARG A 102 5.94 -4.30 -20.18
N SER A 103 7.25 -4.39 -19.94
CA SER A 103 7.92 -5.69 -19.73
C SER A 103 7.38 -6.47 -18.52
N LEU A 104 6.74 -5.78 -17.56
CA LEU A 104 6.08 -6.36 -16.40
C LEU A 104 4.60 -6.72 -16.64
N TYR A 105 4.08 -6.58 -17.86
CA TYR A 105 2.71 -6.96 -18.18
C TYR A 105 2.44 -8.43 -17.82
N ARG A 106 1.38 -8.64 -17.02
CA ARG A 106 0.98 -9.96 -16.49
C ARG A 106 2.08 -10.71 -15.71
N ARG A 107 3.18 -10.05 -15.34
CA ARG A 107 4.23 -10.64 -14.51
C ARG A 107 3.85 -10.59 -13.03
N ARG A 108 4.27 -11.62 -12.30
CA ARG A 108 4.08 -11.71 -10.84
C ARG A 108 5.31 -11.25 -10.04
N THR A 109 6.43 -11.02 -10.72
CA THR A 109 7.71 -10.57 -10.15
C THR A 109 7.53 -9.32 -9.31
N LYS A 110 8.21 -9.25 -8.17
CA LYS A 110 8.20 -8.07 -7.31
C LYS A 110 8.82 -6.88 -8.06
N PHE A 111 8.14 -5.73 -8.09
CA PHE A 111 8.60 -4.51 -8.72
C PHE A 111 10.04 -4.17 -8.35
N LEU A 112 10.38 -4.11 -7.07
CA LEU A 112 11.73 -3.79 -6.62
C LEU A 112 12.77 -4.91 -6.79
N ASP A 113 12.36 -6.14 -7.12
CA ASP A 113 13.31 -7.18 -7.53
C ASP A 113 13.69 -6.98 -9.00
N ARG A 114 12.77 -6.45 -9.82
CA ARG A 114 13.03 -6.14 -11.23
C ARG A 114 13.71 -4.78 -11.42
N PHE A 115 13.32 -3.81 -10.60
CA PHE A 115 13.71 -2.41 -10.70
C PHE A 115 14.20 -1.90 -9.34
N PRO A 116 15.32 -2.44 -8.82
CA PRO A 116 15.85 -2.06 -7.51
C PRO A 116 16.17 -0.58 -7.38
N GLU A 117 16.54 0.09 -8.47
CA GLU A 117 16.81 1.53 -8.57
C GLU A 117 15.58 2.39 -8.22
N TRP A 118 14.37 1.84 -8.33
CA TRP A 118 13.13 2.53 -7.96
C TRP A 118 12.82 2.48 -6.46
N ARG A 119 13.64 1.82 -5.64
CA ARG A 119 13.34 1.57 -4.22
C ARG A 119 13.03 2.86 -3.45
N SER A 120 13.90 3.85 -3.54
CA SER A 120 13.76 5.10 -2.76
C SER A 120 12.47 5.83 -3.12
N ILE A 121 12.23 6.08 -4.41
CA ILE A 121 11.03 6.80 -4.88
C ILE A 121 9.76 6.00 -4.58
N THR A 122 9.79 4.67 -4.70
CA THR A 122 8.62 3.83 -4.45
C THR A 122 8.22 3.86 -2.98
N GLN A 123 9.20 3.73 -2.08
CA GLN A 123 8.94 3.79 -0.64
C GLN A 123 8.50 5.17 -0.20
N GLU A 124 9.08 6.23 -0.77
CA GLU A 124 8.67 7.60 -0.47
C GLU A 124 7.23 7.89 -0.92
N VAL A 125 6.85 7.47 -2.13
CA VAL A 125 5.46 7.60 -2.60
C VAL A 125 4.49 6.91 -1.66
N MET A 126 4.81 5.68 -1.24
CA MET A 126 3.96 4.94 -0.32
C MET A 126 3.87 5.63 1.05
N ARG A 127 4.99 6.09 1.62
CA ARG A 127 5.02 6.79 2.91
C ARG A 127 4.33 8.16 2.88
N ASN A 128 4.26 8.83 1.73
CA ASN A 128 3.53 10.09 1.60
C ASN A 128 2.01 9.90 1.60
N GLN A 129 1.51 8.67 1.43
CA GLN A 129 0.08 8.39 1.61
C GLN A 129 -0.24 8.28 3.12
N PRO A 130 -1.12 9.13 3.68
CA PRO A 130 -1.30 9.23 5.14
C PRO A 130 -1.74 7.92 5.82
N GLY A 131 -2.59 7.13 5.17
CA GLY A 131 -3.05 5.85 5.68
C GLY A 131 -1.95 4.80 5.70
N VAL A 132 -1.08 4.77 4.69
CA VAL A 132 0.13 3.92 4.68
C VAL A 132 1.07 4.31 5.80
N ALA A 133 1.37 5.60 5.96
CA ALA A 133 2.24 6.09 7.02
C ALA A 133 1.71 5.68 8.41
N ARG A 134 0.40 5.85 8.63
CA ARG A 134 -0.27 5.44 9.87
C ARG A 134 -0.19 3.93 10.09
N LEU A 135 -0.47 3.12 9.07
CA LEU A 135 -0.37 1.67 9.17
C LEU A 135 1.04 1.21 9.51
N VAL A 136 2.06 1.74 8.82
CA VAL A 136 3.46 1.39 9.07
C VAL A 136 3.85 1.76 10.50
N THR A 137 3.47 2.96 10.96
CA THR A 137 3.73 3.42 12.34
C THR A 137 3.10 2.47 13.36
N LEU A 138 1.82 2.12 13.19
CA LEU A 138 1.13 1.20 14.09
C LEU A 138 1.77 -0.19 14.08
N MET A 139 2.16 -0.70 12.91
CA MET A 139 2.87 -1.99 12.82
C MET A 139 4.23 -1.96 13.52
N GLN A 140 4.97 -0.85 13.44
CA GLN A 140 6.23 -0.66 14.16
C GLN A 140 6.01 -0.60 15.68
N GLU A 141 5.00 0.13 16.15
CA GLU A 141 4.63 0.19 17.57
C GLU A 141 4.23 -1.18 18.12
N ILE A 142 3.39 -1.92 17.38
CA ILE A 142 2.98 -3.29 17.74
C ILE A 142 4.21 -4.20 17.81
N GLN A 143 5.13 -4.09 16.83
CA GLN A 143 6.36 -4.85 16.82
C GLN A 143 7.23 -4.59 18.05
N ILE A 144 7.40 -3.33 18.44
CA ILE A 144 8.22 -2.96 19.59
C ILE A 144 7.65 -3.57 20.88
N VAL A 145 6.32 -3.60 21.03
CA VAL A 145 5.67 -4.13 22.22
C VAL A 145 5.67 -5.66 22.25
N ARG A 146 5.45 -6.31 21.11
CA ARG A 146 5.26 -7.77 21.03
C ARG A 146 6.54 -8.56 20.74
N GLY A 147 7.50 -7.95 20.04
CA GLY A 147 8.68 -8.64 19.52
C GLY A 147 8.44 -9.46 18.24
N ASP A 148 7.19 -9.71 17.84
CA ASP A 148 6.82 -10.57 16.71
C ASP A 148 6.54 -9.81 15.42
N SER A 149 7.47 -9.88 14.45
CA SER A 149 7.39 -9.10 13.21
C SER A 149 6.34 -9.57 12.24
N ALA A 150 5.69 -10.70 12.53
CA ALA A 150 4.83 -11.44 11.62
C ALA A 150 3.48 -11.69 12.27
N LEU A 151 2.48 -10.88 11.93
CA LEU A 151 1.15 -10.95 12.53
C LEU A 151 0.12 -11.44 11.52
N PRO A 152 -0.63 -12.52 11.82
CA PRO A 152 -1.84 -12.87 11.08
C PRO A 152 -2.81 -11.68 11.06
N LEU A 153 -3.56 -11.50 9.97
CA LEU A 153 -4.50 -10.40 9.81
C LEU A 153 -5.49 -10.22 10.99
N PRO A 154 -6.10 -11.28 11.57
CA PRO A 154 -6.95 -11.14 12.76
C PRO A 154 -6.23 -10.50 13.95
N LEU A 155 -5.00 -10.94 14.22
CA LEU A 155 -4.19 -10.41 15.31
C LEU A 155 -3.74 -8.98 15.04
N LEU A 156 -3.31 -8.68 13.80
CA LEU A 156 -2.96 -7.32 13.40
C LEU A 156 -4.14 -6.36 13.62
N VAL A 157 -5.34 -6.76 13.19
CA VAL A 157 -6.53 -5.91 13.31
C VAL A 157 -6.93 -5.71 14.76
N GLN A 158 -6.80 -6.72 15.61
CA GLN A 158 -6.99 -6.57 17.05
C GLN A 158 -6.00 -5.57 17.66
N GLU A 159 -4.71 -5.73 17.37
CA GLU A 159 -3.68 -4.86 17.92
C GLU A 159 -3.83 -3.41 17.44
N ILE A 160 -4.23 -3.21 16.18
CA ILE A 160 -4.57 -1.89 15.64
C ILE A 160 -5.83 -1.35 16.29
N TYR A 161 -6.89 -2.16 16.47
CA TYR A 161 -8.14 -1.71 17.07
C TYR A 161 -7.94 -1.20 18.50
N HIS A 162 -7.12 -1.87 19.32
CA HIS A 162 -6.79 -1.39 20.68
C HIS A 162 -6.08 -0.05 20.71
N ARG A 163 -5.36 0.31 19.65
CA ARG A 163 -4.58 1.57 19.55
C ARG A 163 -5.33 2.67 18.83
N ASP A 164 -6.08 2.30 17.80
CA ASP A 164 -6.76 3.19 16.87
C ASP A 164 -8.00 2.48 16.28
N PRO A 165 -9.11 2.44 17.03
CA PRO A 165 -10.33 1.77 16.59
C PRO A 165 -10.86 2.33 15.26
N GLU A 166 -10.85 3.65 15.10
CA GLU A 166 -11.36 4.31 13.89
C GLU A 166 -10.53 3.92 12.66
N PHE A 167 -9.21 3.91 12.77
CA PHE A 167 -8.34 3.43 11.70
C PHE A 167 -8.54 1.94 11.41
N ALA A 168 -8.67 1.09 12.43
CA ALA A 168 -8.95 -0.33 12.23
C ALA A 168 -10.24 -0.55 11.41
N ARG A 169 -11.32 0.15 11.80
CA ARG A 169 -12.63 0.09 11.13
C ARG A 169 -12.55 0.58 9.69
N SER A 170 -11.96 1.75 9.47
CA SER A 170 -11.92 2.37 8.15
C SER A 170 -10.98 1.62 7.20
N CYS A 171 -9.83 1.18 7.70
CA CYS A 171 -8.79 0.52 6.92
C CYS A 171 -9.16 -0.92 6.57
N PHE A 172 -9.55 -1.75 7.53
CA PHE A 172 -9.63 -3.20 7.28
C PHE A 172 -11.04 -3.72 7.04
N ILE A 173 -12.06 -3.08 7.58
CA ILE A 173 -13.42 -3.63 7.65
C ILE A 173 -14.28 -3.11 6.52
N THR A 174 -15.09 -3.99 5.90
CA THR A 174 -16.04 -3.56 4.86
C THR A 174 -17.06 -2.59 5.43
N SER A 175 -17.52 -1.64 4.61
CA SER A 175 -18.50 -0.61 4.98
C SER A 175 -19.71 -1.19 5.72
N GLU A 176 -20.23 -2.32 5.26
CA GLU A 176 -21.46 -2.96 5.75
C GLU A 176 -21.26 -3.63 7.12
N ARG A 177 -20.03 -3.81 7.56
CA ARG A 177 -19.67 -4.52 8.80
C ARG A 177 -18.91 -3.65 9.80
N ARG A 178 -18.72 -2.36 9.51
CA ARG A 178 -17.98 -1.44 10.39
C ARG A 178 -18.60 -1.32 11.78
N GLU A 179 -19.92 -1.33 11.88
CA GLU A 179 -20.63 -1.28 13.17
C GLU A 179 -20.57 -2.62 13.92
N GLN A 180 -20.46 -3.74 13.20
CA GLN A 180 -20.42 -5.08 13.78
C GLN A 180 -19.21 -5.27 14.70
N ILE A 181 -18.10 -4.61 14.40
CA ILE A 181 -16.83 -4.84 15.09
C ILE A 181 -16.82 -4.32 16.54
N ASP A 182 -17.70 -3.38 16.88
CA ASP A 182 -17.78 -2.82 18.22
C ASP A 182 -18.49 -3.74 19.22
N SER A 183 -19.22 -4.75 18.72
CA SER A 183 -19.85 -5.78 19.56
C SER A 183 -18.99 -7.01 19.79
N PHE A 184 -17.75 -7.03 19.29
CA PHE A 184 -16.87 -8.18 19.43
C PHE A 184 -16.37 -8.32 20.87
N ASP A 185 -16.18 -9.58 21.30
CA ASP A 185 -15.54 -9.91 22.57
C ASP A 185 -14.02 -9.73 22.48
N TRP A 186 -13.59 -8.46 22.48
CA TRP A 186 -12.20 -8.05 22.33
C TRP A 186 -11.31 -8.65 23.41
N LYS A 187 -10.31 -9.42 22.98
CA LYS A 187 -9.29 -9.96 23.87
C LYS A 187 -8.30 -8.87 24.27
N PRO A 188 -7.65 -8.96 25.44
CA PRO A 188 -6.69 -7.94 25.89
C PRO A 188 -5.60 -7.66 24.85
N ALA A 189 -5.11 -6.41 24.80
CA ALA A 189 -3.96 -6.06 23.97
C ALA A 189 -2.76 -6.94 24.35
N GLY A 190 -2.01 -7.45 23.36
CA GLY A 190 -0.93 -8.42 23.58
C GLY A 190 -1.38 -9.88 23.62
N SER A 191 -2.69 -10.17 23.65
CA SER A 191 -3.21 -11.54 23.58
C SER A 191 -2.93 -12.19 22.21
N ASP A 192 -2.51 -13.46 22.22
CA ASP A 192 -2.41 -14.30 21.01
C ASP A 192 -3.77 -14.85 20.56
N SER A 193 -4.76 -14.81 21.45
CA SER A 193 -6.15 -15.11 21.12
C SER A 193 -6.85 -13.87 20.58
N THR A 194 -7.66 -14.06 19.54
CA THR A 194 -8.49 -13.02 18.92
C THR A 194 -9.97 -13.40 18.94
N PRO A 195 -10.91 -12.42 18.85
CA PRO A 195 -12.32 -12.71 18.60
C PRO A 195 -12.50 -13.68 17.44
N ASN A 196 -13.42 -14.64 17.60
CA ASN A 196 -13.71 -15.65 16.59
C ASN A 196 -14.22 -14.99 15.29
N GLU A 197 -14.90 -13.85 15.41
CA GLU A 197 -15.45 -13.07 14.33
C GLU A 197 -14.37 -12.50 13.40
N LEU A 198 -13.17 -12.19 13.93
CA LEU A 198 -12.04 -11.72 13.10
C LEU A 198 -11.51 -12.84 12.20
N TRP A 199 -11.76 -14.11 12.53
CA TRP A 199 -11.45 -15.21 11.63
C TRP A 199 -12.47 -15.36 10.49
N ASN A 200 -13.49 -14.50 10.41
CA ASN A 200 -14.38 -14.45 9.26
C ASN A 200 -13.76 -13.59 8.14
N PRO A 201 -13.31 -14.18 7.03
CA PRO A 201 -12.66 -13.41 5.98
C PRO A 201 -13.61 -12.46 5.25
N LYS A 202 -14.93 -12.65 5.42
CA LYS A 202 -15.93 -11.76 4.86
C LYS A 202 -16.02 -10.41 5.57
N LEU A 203 -15.35 -10.27 6.71
CA LEU A 203 -15.24 -9.03 7.46
C LEU A 203 -14.33 -8.00 6.75
N TYR A 204 -13.33 -8.48 6.01
CA TYR A 204 -12.26 -7.64 5.51
C TYR A 204 -12.51 -7.06 4.11
N ARG A 205 -12.03 -5.83 3.91
CA ARG A 205 -11.99 -5.16 2.60
C ARG A 205 -11.14 -5.97 1.62
N PRO A 206 -11.72 -6.44 0.49
CA PRO A 206 -10.99 -7.23 -0.51
C PRO A 206 -9.77 -6.49 -1.09
N SER A 207 -9.93 -5.19 -1.36
CA SER A 207 -8.90 -4.30 -1.87
C SER A 207 -7.68 -4.23 -0.96
N ILE A 208 -7.89 -4.30 0.36
CA ILE A 208 -6.84 -4.13 1.37
C ILE A 208 -6.01 -5.41 1.49
N VAL A 209 -6.68 -6.56 1.57
CA VAL A 209 -6.02 -7.87 1.70
C VAL A 209 -5.31 -8.32 0.42
N HIS A 210 -5.76 -7.82 -0.74
CA HIS A 210 -5.21 -8.20 -2.03
C HIS A 210 -4.38 -7.08 -2.69
N GLN A 211 -5.02 -6.05 -3.25
CA GLN A 211 -4.35 -5.03 -4.07
C GLN A 211 -3.38 -4.21 -3.24
N PHE A 212 -3.84 -3.63 -2.14
CA PHE A 212 -3.04 -2.77 -1.27
C PHE A 212 -1.87 -3.53 -0.63
N LYS A 213 -2.13 -4.70 -0.01
CA LYS A 213 -1.06 -5.56 0.52
C LYS A 213 -0.02 -5.90 -0.56
N SER A 214 -0.46 -6.19 -1.79
CA SER A 214 0.46 -6.44 -2.91
C SER A 214 1.29 -5.20 -3.28
N MET A 215 0.72 -4.00 -3.23
CA MET A 215 1.49 -2.76 -3.44
C MET A 215 2.57 -2.57 -2.37
N LEU A 216 2.24 -2.81 -1.10
CA LEU A 216 3.20 -2.74 0.00
C LEU A 216 4.31 -3.79 -0.14
N TRP A 217 3.97 -4.99 -0.62
CA TRP A 217 4.98 -6.00 -0.95
C TRP A 217 5.87 -5.57 -2.12
N HIS A 218 5.26 -5.06 -3.20
CA HIS A 218 5.98 -4.59 -4.37
C HIS A 218 6.92 -3.43 -4.08
N SER A 219 6.56 -2.55 -3.13
CA SER A 219 7.38 -1.43 -2.63
C SER A 219 8.41 -1.83 -1.57
N GLY A 220 8.44 -3.11 -1.18
CA GLY A 220 9.38 -3.61 -0.19
C GLY A 220 9.08 -3.17 1.24
N ILE A 221 7.86 -2.70 1.52
CA ILE A 221 7.37 -2.41 2.88
C ILE A 221 7.03 -3.73 3.57
N LEU A 222 6.31 -4.63 2.89
CA LEU A 222 5.93 -5.94 3.42
C LEU A 222 6.76 -7.09 2.84
N THR A 223 6.91 -8.15 3.61
CA THR A 223 7.62 -9.38 3.20
C THR A 223 6.77 -10.29 2.31
N THR A 224 5.44 -10.32 2.49
CA THR A 224 4.51 -11.20 1.76
C THR A 224 3.52 -10.44 0.87
N LYS A 225 3.18 -11.01 -0.27
CA LYS A 225 2.22 -10.46 -1.25
C LYS A 225 0.76 -10.68 -0.80
N GLY A 226 -0.15 -9.80 -1.21
CA GLY A 226 -1.59 -10.01 -1.06
C GLY A 226 -2.17 -11.07 -2.00
N LYS A 227 -3.34 -11.62 -1.65
CA LYS A 227 -4.11 -12.58 -2.45
C LYS A 227 -5.62 -12.32 -2.36
N THR A 228 -6.37 -12.78 -3.37
CA THR A 228 -7.81 -12.56 -3.52
C THR A 228 -8.65 -13.19 -2.41
N ARG A 229 -9.79 -12.57 -2.10
CA ARG A 229 -10.73 -13.00 -1.06
C ARG A 229 -11.31 -14.42 -1.24
N SER A 230 -11.45 -14.90 -2.46
CA SER A 230 -12.01 -16.25 -2.75
C SER A 230 -11.09 -17.41 -2.35
N SER A 231 -9.84 -17.13 -1.96
CA SER A 231 -8.92 -18.12 -1.39
C SER A 231 -8.83 -18.05 0.15
N LEU A 232 -9.78 -17.37 0.80
CA LEU A 232 -9.76 -17.15 2.25
C LEU A 232 -10.39 -18.32 3.01
N GLU A 233 -9.62 -19.36 3.23
CA GLU A 233 -9.77 -20.19 4.42
C GLU A 233 -8.54 -19.93 5.31
N PHE A 234 -8.71 -19.16 6.39
CA PHE A 234 -7.60 -18.79 7.26
C PHE A 234 -6.89 -20.00 7.86
N SER A 235 -7.63 -21.10 8.09
CA SER A 235 -7.12 -22.36 8.64
C SER A 235 -6.05 -23.02 7.76
N GLU A 236 -6.06 -22.78 6.45
CA GLU A 236 -5.15 -23.47 5.52
C GLU A 236 -3.99 -22.59 5.03
N ASN A 237 -4.06 -21.26 5.22
CA ASN A 237 -3.17 -20.31 4.52
C ASN A 237 -2.68 -19.14 5.39
N LEU A 238 -2.46 -19.35 6.69
CA LEU A 238 -2.00 -18.34 7.67
C LEU A 238 -0.83 -17.46 7.19
N GLU A 239 0.23 -18.05 6.63
CA GLU A 239 1.41 -17.31 6.12
C GLU A 239 1.04 -16.25 5.07
N GLN A 240 0.02 -16.51 4.25
CA GLN A 240 -0.41 -15.61 3.19
C GLN A 240 -1.19 -14.40 3.75
N PHE A 241 -1.71 -14.55 4.97
CA PHE A 241 -2.40 -13.49 5.73
C PHE A 241 -1.52 -12.86 6.79
N THR A 242 -0.28 -13.31 6.93
CA THR A 242 0.72 -12.67 7.77
C THR A 242 1.14 -11.33 7.17
N TRP A 243 1.08 -10.28 7.97
CA TRP A 243 1.62 -8.97 7.69
C TRP A 243 2.91 -8.82 8.47
N ALA A 244 3.99 -8.57 7.75
CA ALA A 244 5.30 -8.37 8.34
C ALA A 244 6.03 -7.28 7.58
N LEU A 245 6.52 -6.28 8.32
CA LEU A 245 7.41 -5.26 7.79
C LEU A 245 8.74 -5.91 7.40
N THR A 246 9.36 -5.39 6.34
CA THR A 246 10.73 -5.80 6.00
C THR A 246 11.73 -5.26 7.04
N PRO A 247 12.89 -5.91 7.22
CA PRO A 247 13.88 -5.50 8.23
C PRO A 247 14.28 -4.03 8.14
N SER A 248 14.42 -3.48 6.92
CA SER A 248 14.76 -2.06 6.74
C SER A 248 13.74 -1.11 7.37
N PHE A 249 12.46 -1.46 7.38
CA PHE A 249 11.40 -0.66 8.01
C PHE A 249 11.35 -0.87 9.53
N LEU A 250 11.87 -1.98 10.05
CA LEU A 250 11.94 -2.24 11.49
C LEU A 250 13.13 -1.50 12.11
N GLU A 251 14.28 -1.53 11.45
CA GLU A 251 15.50 -0.85 11.91
C GLU A 251 15.33 0.66 12.01
N GLU A 252 14.61 1.28 11.06
CA GLU A 252 14.24 2.70 11.12
C GLU A 252 13.47 3.04 12.40
N ALA A 253 12.48 2.21 12.78
CA ALA A 253 11.69 2.41 13.98
C ALA A 253 12.52 2.29 15.26
N THR A 254 13.41 1.29 15.33
CA THR A 254 14.31 1.11 16.47
C THR A 254 15.25 2.30 16.64
N GLN A 255 15.82 2.80 15.54
CA GLN A 255 16.68 3.98 15.56
C GLN A 255 15.91 5.25 15.96
N GLN A 256 14.65 5.37 15.56
CA GLN A 256 13.80 6.51 15.90
C GLN A 256 13.32 6.47 17.35
N ALA A 257 13.00 5.29 17.89
CA ALA A 257 12.67 5.07 19.30
C ALA A 257 13.87 5.31 20.22
N GLN A 258 15.08 4.89 19.82
CA GLN A 258 16.32 5.20 20.54
C GLN A 258 16.62 6.70 20.59
N LYS A 259 16.21 7.46 19.57
CA LYS A 259 16.36 8.92 19.53
C LYS A 259 15.29 9.68 20.32
N ASN A 260 14.14 9.04 20.63
CA ASN A 260 13.03 9.63 21.38
C ASN A 260 12.44 8.62 22.41
N PRO A 261 13.05 8.47 23.59
CA PRO A 261 12.68 7.43 24.56
C PRO A 261 11.28 7.60 25.19
N LYS A 262 10.61 8.74 25.00
CA LYS A 262 9.25 9.01 25.53
C LYS A 262 8.12 8.18 24.88
N LEU A 263 8.42 7.39 23.84
CA LEU A 263 7.46 6.46 23.22
C LEU A 263 7.43 5.06 23.88
N GLY A 264 8.35 4.78 24.82
CA GLY A 264 8.46 3.50 25.51
C GLY A 264 7.83 3.44 26.91
N GLU A 265 7.31 4.56 27.43
CA GLU A 265 6.67 4.58 28.74
C GLU A 265 5.24 4.06 28.62
N ARG A 266 5.02 2.89 29.25
CA ARG A 266 3.68 2.41 29.61
C ARG A 266 2.95 3.58 30.27
N ARG A 267 1.77 3.92 29.74
CA ARG A 267 0.71 4.42 30.62
C ARG A 267 0.31 3.21 31.45
N ASP A 268 1.02 3.01 32.55
CA ASP A 268 0.54 2.17 33.63
C ASP A 268 -0.84 2.71 34.01
N CYS A 269 -1.79 1.78 34.09
CA CYS A 269 -3.15 2.05 34.53
C CYS A 269 -3.10 2.64 35.94
N ASP A 270 -3.56 3.87 36.11
CA ASP A 270 -3.94 4.39 37.42
C ASP A 270 -5.44 4.10 37.63
N GLU A 271 -5.68 3.27 38.64
CA GLU A 271 -6.87 3.02 39.51
C GLU A 271 -8.28 3.33 39.01
#